data_AF-A0A818VG31-F1
#
_entry.id   AF-A0A818VG31-F1
#
_cell.length_a   1.000
_cell.length_b   1.000
_cell.length_c   1.000
_cell.angle_alpha   90.00
_cell.angle_beta   90.00
_cell.angle_gamma   90.00
#
_symmetry.space_group_name_H-M   'P 1'
#
loop_
_entity.id
_entity.type
_entity.pdbx_description
1 polymer ?
#
loop_
_entity_poly.entity_id
_entity_poly.type
_entity_poly.pdbx_seq_one_letter_code
_entity_poly.pdbx_strand_id
1 'polypeptide(L)'
;MIPISWKNYMFGSSLILLCCPCCFLQLFLNLFGIGCAGLNTFLLPYRPIFISFSIISLTYSYFRYRPSKYYFTVIVILALFLTFSSDIFRLYNNQLSTNDTLNTNVIITHWQIIGMHCESCRLTAIRSLKKLNGILSVNVDLDSGQADLITHIPIEDDIIIQAIQSAGFQIYKII
;
A
#
# COMPACT_ATOMS: atom_id res chain seq x y z
N MET A 1 -14.58 36.05 -27.80
CA MET A 1 -13.31 35.82 -27.08
C MET A 1 -13.47 36.45 -25.70
N ILE A 2 -13.77 35.67 -24.67
CA ILE A 2 -14.10 36.19 -23.33
C ILE A 2 -12.79 36.20 -22.52
N PRO A 3 -12.40 37.33 -21.90
CA PRO A 3 -11.13 37.43 -21.20
C PRO A 3 -11.16 36.51 -19.97
N ILE A 4 -10.23 35.56 -19.94
CA ILE A 4 -10.06 34.61 -18.85
C ILE A 4 -9.42 35.38 -17.69
N SER A 5 -10.25 35.80 -16.74
CA SER A 5 -9.82 36.49 -15.52
C SER A 5 -9.04 35.53 -14.61
N TRP A 6 -7.93 36.03 -14.05
CA TRP A 6 -7.03 35.35 -13.11
C TRP A 6 -7.75 34.66 -11.92
N LYS A 7 -8.95 35.13 -11.55
CA LYS A 7 -9.80 34.48 -10.53
C LYS A 7 -10.24 33.05 -10.89
N ASN A 8 -10.44 32.76 -12.17
CA ASN A 8 -10.79 31.41 -12.64
C ASN A 8 -9.57 30.47 -12.62
N TYR A 9 -8.36 31.05 -12.74
CA TYR A 9 -7.10 30.30 -12.65
C TYR A 9 -6.86 29.81 -11.23
N MET A 10 -7.06 30.67 -10.23
CA MET A 10 -6.95 30.30 -8.82
C MET A 10 -7.98 29.25 -8.38
N PHE A 11 -9.25 29.37 -8.82
CA PHE A 11 -10.28 28.37 -8.49
C PHE A 11 -10.01 27.00 -9.12
N GLY A 12 -9.46 26.96 -10.34
CA GLY A 12 -9.06 25.70 -10.99
C GLY A 12 -7.86 25.03 -10.32
N SER A 13 -6.86 25.81 -9.91
CA SER A 13 -5.66 25.32 -9.23
C SER A 13 -5.94 24.79 -7.81
N SER A 14 -6.85 25.42 -7.07
CA SER A 14 -7.26 24.94 -5.73
C SER A 14 -8.04 23.62 -5.78
N LEU A 15 -8.80 23.36 -6.86
CA LEU A 15 -9.48 22.07 -7.06
C LEU A 15 -8.50 20.93 -7.41
N ILE A 16 -7.35 21.23 -8.01
CA ILE A 16 -6.32 20.24 -8.36
C ILE A 16 -5.61 19.69 -7.12
N LEU A 17 -5.47 20.49 -6.06
CA LEU A 17 -4.94 20.05 -4.77
C LEU A 17 -5.81 18.98 -4.09
N LEU A 18 -7.12 18.97 -4.34
CA LEU A 18 -8.05 17.95 -3.84
C LEU A 18 -7.96 16.63 -4.63
N CYS A 19 -7.38 16.62 -5.83
CA CYS A 19 -7.29 15.42 -6.69
C CYS A 19 -6.13 14.49 -6.31
N CYS A 20 -5.23 14.91 -5.40
CA CYS A 20 -4.13 14.09 -4.89
C CYS A 20 -4.37 13.73 -3.41
N PRO A 21 -5.49 13.07 -3.07
CA PRO A 21 -5.77 12.70 -1.68
C PRO A 21 -4.63 11.83 -1.13
N CYS A 22 -3.97 11.04 -1.98
CA CYS A 22 -2.85 10.20 -1.58
C CYS A 22 -1.57 10.96 -1.19
N CYS A 23 -1.35 12.23 -1.54
CA CYS A 23 -0.15 12.98 -1.11
C CYS A 23 -0.46 13.94 0.05
N PHE A 24 -1.63 14.58 0.03
CA PHE A 24 -2.03 15.49 1.10
C PHE A 24 -2.41 14.72 2.38
N LEU A 25 -3.12 13.60 2.24
CA LEU A 25 -3.44 12.72 3.36
C LEU A 25 -2.16 12.07 3.93
N GLN A 26 -1.18 11.75 3.09
CA GLN A 26 0.11 11.20 3.50
C GLN A 26 0.95 12.22 4.29
N LEU A 27 0.98 13.47 3.84
CA LEU A 27 1.68 14.55 4.54
C LEU A 27 1.01 14.84 5.88
N PHE A 28 -0.32 14.87 5.90
CA PHE A 28 -1.11 15.03 7.12
C PHE A 28 -0.89 13.87 8.10
N LEU A 29 -0.89 12.63 7.64
CA LEU A 29 -0.71 11.45 8.50
C LEU A 29 0.74 11.26 8.98
N ASN A 30 1.73 11.67 8.18
CA ASN A 30 3.11 11.77 8.63
C ASN A 30 3.27 12.80 9.77
N LEU A 31 2.43 13.86 9.80
CA LEU A 31 2.36 14.77 10.95
C LEU A 31 1.85 14.06 12.23
N PHE A 32 1.02 13.03 12.08
CA PHE A 32 0.55 12.16 13.17
C PHE A 32 1.43 10.91 13.38
N GLY A 33 2.58 10.79 12.70
CA GLY A 33 3.50 9.66 12.86
C GLY A 33 3.01 8.33 12.29
N ILE A 34 1.95 8.33 11.46
CA ILE A 34 1.40 7.11 10.85
C ILE A 34 2.16 6.82 9.55
N GLY A 35 2.96 5.75 9.58
CA GLY A 35 3.82 5.36 8.48
C GLY A 35 3.09 4.89 7.20
N CYS A 36 3.72 5.19 6.06
CA CYS A 36 3.20 5.06 4.70
C CYS A 36 2.79 3.65 4.24
N ALA A 37 3.44 2.62 4.78
CA ALA A 37 3.36 1.27 4.23
C ALA A 37 2.09 0.51 4.63
N GLY A 38 1.53 0.77 5.82
CA GLY A 38 0.33 0.07 6.32
C GLY A 38 -0.98 0.61 5.74
N LEU A 39 -1.04 1.91 5.46
CA LEU A 39 -2.26 2.55 4.96
C LEU A 39 -2.55 2.20 3.49
N ASN A 40 -1.52 1.99 2.68
CA ASN A 40 -1.68 1.58 1.28
C ASN A 40 -2.36 0.22 1.17
N THR A 41 -2.02 -0.74 2.04
CA THR A 41 -2.66 -2.06 2.11
C THR A 41 -4.12 -1.97 2.55
N PHE A 42 -4.43 -1.09 3.52
CA PHE A 42 -5.79 -0.90 4.04
C PHE A 42 -6.72 -0.14 3.07
N LEU A 43 -6.18 0.81 2.30
CA LEU A 43 -6.94 1.63 1.35
C LEU A 43 -6.92 1.09 -0.08
N LEU A 44 -6.14 0.05 -0.37
CA LEU A 44 -6.10 -0.64 -1.65
C LEU A 44 -7.50 -1.01 -2.18
N PRO A 45 -8.45 -1.55 -1.39
CA PRO A 45 -9.80 -1.85 -1.87
C PRO A 45 -10.65 -0.59 -2.16
N TYR A 46 -10.35 0.55 -1.54
CA TYR A 46 -11.10 1.80 -1.70
C TYR A 46 -10.53 2.73 -2.78
N ARG A 47 -9.33 2.43 -3.31
CA ARG A 47 -8.67 3.18 -4.38
C ARG A 47 -9.56 3.44 -5.62
N PRO A 48 -10.34 2.48 -6.17
CA PRO A 48 -11.19 2.74 -7.33
C PRO A 48 -12.34 3.72 -7.02
N ILE A 49 -12.81 3.78 -5.78
CA ILE A 49 -13.87 4.69 -5.36
C ILE A 49 -13.35 6.13 -5.39
N PHE A 50 -12.14 6.37 -4.87
CA PHE A 50 -11.52 7.69 -4.93
C PHE A 50 -11.23 8.16 -6.37
N ILE A 51 -10.77 7.24 -7.24
CA ILE A 51 -10.56 7.54 -8.66
C ILE A 51 -11.89 7.92 -9.33
N SER A 52 -12.97 7.22 -9.00
CA SER A 52 -14.30 7.50 -9.53
C SER A 52 -14.79 8.91 -9.15
N PHE A 53 -14.63 9.30 -7.88
CA PHE A 53 -14.96 10.67 -7.44
C PHE A 53 -14.12 11.74 -8.14
N SER A 54 -12.83 11.48 -8.37
CA SER A 54 -11.95 12.40 -9.11
C SER A 54 -12.38 12.56 -10.57
N ILE A 55 -12.75 11.47 -11.26
CA ILE A 55 -13.25 11.51 -12.64
C ILE A 55 -14.57 12.28 -12.73
N ILE A 56 -15.50 12.05 -11.79
CA ILE A 56 -16.78 12.77 -11.73
C ILE A 56 -16.54 14.27 -11.52
N SER A 57 -15.64 14.64 -10.61
CA SER A 57 -15.26 16.04 -10.35
C SER A 57 -14.62 16.70 -11.58
N LEU A 58 -13.70 16.01 -12.27
CA LEU A 58 -13.08 16.51 -13.50
C LEU A 58 -14.11 16.72 -14.61
N THR A 59 -15.06 15.79 -14.73
CA THR A 59 -16.13 15.81 -15.73
C THR A 59 -17.12 16.95 -15.45
N TYR A 60 -17.48 17.13 -14.17
CA TYR A 60 -18.32 18.24 -13.73
C TYR A 60 -17.64 19.60 -13.99
N SER A 61 -16.35 19.71 -13.68
CA SER A 61 -15.55 20.91 -13.96
C SER A 61 -15.46 21.22 -15.45
N TYR A 62 -15.21 20.21 -16.29
CA TYR A 62 -15.21 20.35 -17.74
C TYR A 62 -16.54 20.90 -18.28
N PHE A 63 -17.66 20.37 -17.76
CA PHE A 63 -18.99 20.80 -18.17
C PHE A 63 -19.33 22.22 -17.68
N ARG A 64 -18.93 22.58 -16.46
CA ARG A 64 -19.26 23.86 -15.83
C ARG A 64 -18.38 25.02 -16.32
N TYR A 65 -17.07 24.80 -16.50
CA TYR A 65 -16.10 25.86 -16.78
C TYR A 65 -15.68 25.99 -18.24
N ARG A 66 -16.05 25.05 -19.13
CA ARG A 66 -15.67 25.05 -20.57
C ARG A 66 -14.21 25.50 -20.79
N PRO A 67 -13.23 24.88 -20.11
CA PRO A 67 -11.84 25.32 -20.19
C PRO A 67 -11.29 25.20 -21.61
N SER A 68 -10.22 25.95 -21.90
CA SER A 68 -9.49 25.80 -23.17
C SER A 68 -8.97 24.37 -23.30
N LYS A 69 -9.13 23.77 -24.50
CA LYS A 69 -8.87 22.35 -24.77
C LYS A 69 -7.48 21.90 -24.28
N TYR A 70 -6.45 22.73 -24.48
CA TYR A 70 -5.06 22.40 -24.13
C TYR A 70 -4.83 22.15 -22.64
N TYR A 71 -5.40 22.98 -21.76
CA TYR A 71 -5.21 22.86 -20.32
C TYR A 71 -5.81 21.56 -19.77
N PHE A 72 -6.98 21.18 -20.28
CA PHE A 72 -7.65 19.95 -19.88
C PHE A 72 -6.80 18.72 -20.26
N THR A 73 -6.25 18.69 -21.47
CA THR A 73 -5.40 17.57 -21.92
C THR A 73 -4.14 17.43 -21.07
N VAL A 74 -3.46 18.53 -20.72
CA VAL A 74 -2.24 18.50 -19.89
C VAL A 74 -2.53 17.92 -18.50
N ILE A 75 -3.65 18.30 -17.86
CA ILE A 75 -4.03 17.79 -16.53
C ILE A 75 -4.32 16.29 -16.56
N VAL A 76 -5.06 15.81 -17.57
CA VAL A 76 -5.39 14.39 -17.72
C VAL A 76 -4.13 13.54 -17.94
N ILE A 77 -3.21 14.02 -18.80
CA ILE A 77 -1.94 13.31 -19.07
C ILE A 77 -1.09 13.22 -17.80
N LEU A 78 -0.98 14.30 -17.04
CA LEU A 78 -0.22 14.33 -15.78
C LEU A 78 -0.81 13.37 -14.73
N ALA A 79 -2.15 13.35 -14.59
CA ALA A 79 -2.84 12.45 -13.66
C ALA A 79 -2.64 10.98 -14.04
N LEU A 80 -2.71 10.64 -15.33
CA LEU A 80 -2.45 9.30 -15.82
C LEU A 80 -1.01 8.87 -15.53
N PHE A 81 -0.02 9.74 -15.80
CA PHE A 81 1.38 9.44 -15.53
C PHE A 81 1.65 9.14 -14.05
N LEU A 82 1.10 9.97 -13.15
CA LEU A 82 1.22 9.77 -11.70
C LEU A 82 0.56 8.46 -11.24
N THR A 83 -0.60 8.12 -11.81
CA THR A 83 -1.31 6.87 -11.48
C THR A 83 -0.50 5.65 -11.92
N PHE A 84 0.03 5.67 -13.14
CA PHE A 84 0.79 4.55 -13.72
C PHE A 84 2.08 4.24 -12.95
N SER A 85 2.72 5.24 -12.33
CA SER A 85 3.96 5.05 -11.55
C SER A 85 3.79 4.08 -10.38
N SER A 86 2.62 4.13 -9.72
CA SER A 86 2.35 3.30 -8.54
C SER A 86 2.11 1.82 -8.88
N ASP A 87 1.65 1.52 -10.10
CA ASP A 87 1.39 0.16 -10.56
C ASP A 87 2.66 -0.53 -11.08
N ILE A 88 3.59 0.23 -11.70
CA ILE A 88 4.89 -0.31 -12.12
C ILE A 88 5.71 -0.82 -10.93
N PHE A 89 5.69 -0.10 -9.79
CA PHE A 89 6.44 -0.54 -8.61
C PHE A 89 5.92 -1.86 -8.02
N ARG A 90 4.60 -2.14 -8.12
CA ARG A 90 4.02 -3.42 -7.71
C ARG A 90 4.49 -4.59 -8.58
N LEU A 91 4.59 -4.38 -9.89
CA LEU A 91 5.07 -5.38 -10.84
C LEU A 91 6.58 -5.60 -10.74
N TYR A 92 7.35 -4.58 -10.36
CA TYR A 92 8.77 -4.77 -10.11
C TYR A 92 9.02 -5.58 -8.82
N ASN A 93 8.32 -5.24 -7.73
CA ASN A 93 8.49 -5.94 -6.46
C ASN A 93 8.00 -7.40 -6.48
N ASN A 94 6.91 -7.72 -7.20
CA ASN A 94 6.40 -9.10 -7.23
C ASN A 94 7.31 -10.06 -8.02
N GLN A 95 8.04 -9.57 -9.03
CA GLN A 95 8.98 -10.37 -9.81
C GLN A 95 10.25 -10.70 -9.02
N LEU A 96 10.66 -9.81 -8.11
CA LEU A 96 11.84 -10.05 -7.28
C LEU A 96 11.62 -11.19 -6.28
N SER A 97 10.42 -11.30 -5.71
CA SER A 97 10.10 -12.39 -4.76
C SER A 97 9.99 -13.77 -5.42
N THR A 98 9.56 -13.87 -6.69
CA THR A 98 9.40 -15.16 -7.39
C THR A 98 10.72 -15.71 -7.93
N ASN A 99 11.60 -14.84 -8.44
CA ASN A 99 12.90 -15.29 -8.98
C ASN A 99 13.83 -15.83 -7.89
N ASP A 100 13.73 -15.33 -6.66
CA ASP A 100 14.56 -15.76 -5.51
C ASP A 100 14.14 -17.15 -4.98
N THR A 101 12.83 -17.46 -5.05
CA THR A 101 12.28 -18.76 -4.60
C THR A 101 12.61 -19.94 -5.51
N LEU A 102 12.97 -19.71 -6.79
CA LEU A 102 13.23 -20.80 -7.74
C LEU A 102 14.68 -21.32 -7.71
N ASN A 103 15.61 -20.58 -7.10
CA ASN A 103 17.04 -20.92 -7.08
C ASN A 103 17.53 -21.38 -5.71
N THR A 104 16.66 -21.45 -4.70
CA THR A 104 17.01 -21.83 -3.32
C THR A 104 16.20 -23.05 -2.88
N ASN A 105 16.83 -23.94 -2.10
CA ASN A 105 16.11 -24.98 -1.36
C ASN A 105 15.36 -24.29 -0.20
N VAL A 106 14.17 -23.76 -0.50
CA VAL A 106 13.35 -23.05 0.47
C VAL A 106 12.38 -23.99 1.16
N ILE A 107 12.36 -23.92 2.49
CA ILE A 107 11.42 -24.65 3.33
C ILE A 107 10.30 -23.68 3.69
N ILE A 108 9.09 -24.01 3.25
CA ILE A 108 7.87 -23.27 3.60
C ILE A 108 7.25 -23.97 4.80
N THR A 109 7.02 -23.22 5.88
CA THR A 109 6.30 -23.72 7.05
C THR A 109 5.06 -22.89 7.30
N HIS A 110 3.95 -23.58 7.59
CA HIS A 110 2.66 -22.96 7.84
C HIS A 110 2.41 -22.85 9.35
N TRP A 111 1.98 -21.67 9.77
CA TRP A 111 1.70 -21.34 11.15
C TRP A 111 0.41 -20.55 11.24
N GLN A 112 -0.18 -20.53 12.42
CA GLN A 112 -1.27 -19.62 12.73
C GLN A 112 -0.86 -18.71 13.87
N ILE A 113 -1.13 -17.42 13.73
CA ILE A 113 -0.95 -16.43 14.80
C ILE A 113 -2.31 -16.00 15.34
N ILE A 114 -2.49 -16.10 16.66
CA ILE A 114 -3.67 -15.64 17.38
C ILE A 114 -3.36 -14.29 18.04
N GLY A 115 -4.33 -13.38 18.01
CA GLY A 115 -4.27 -12.09 18.72
C GLY A 115 -3.97 -10.88 17.82
N MET A 116 -3.78 -11.09 16.52
CA MET A 116 -3.67 -9.99 15.55
C MET A 116 -5.06 -9.46 15.20
N HIS A 117 -5.36 -8.23 15.60
CA HIS A 117 -6.67 -7.61 15.35
C HIS A 117 -6.60 -6.40 14.40
N CYS A 118 -5.40 -6.01 13.97
CA CYS A 118 -5.22 -4.88 13.06
C CYS A 118 -3.93 -4.99 12.25
N GLU A 119 -3.82 -4.18 11.19
CA GLU A 119 -2.66 -4.13 10.30
C GLU A 119 -1.36 -3.77 11.05
N SER A 120 -1.43 -2.90 12.06
CA SER A 120 -0.26 -2.59 12.89
C SER A 120 0.20 -3.79 13.72
N CYS A 121 -0.71 -4.63 14.22
CA CYS A 121 -0.36 -5.88 14.91
C CYS A 121 0.31 -6.86 13.94
N ARG A 122 -0.25 -7.04 12.74
CA ARG A 122 0.32 -7.89 11.68
C ARG A 122 1.75 -7.47 11.33
N LEU A 123 1.97 -6.19 11.09
CA LEU A 123 3.30 -5.66 10.77
C LEU A 123 4.29 -5.86 11.92
N THR A 124 3.83 -5.78 13.16
CA THR A 124 4.67 -6.03 14.33
C THR A 124 5.09 -7.50 14.38
N ALA A 125 4.16 -8.43 14.20
CA ALA A 125 4.46 -9.87 14.13
C ALA A 125 5.45 -10.20 13.00
N ILE A 126 5.23 -9.66 11.79
CA ILE A 126 6.12 -9.84 10.63
C ILE A 126 7.54 -9.33 10.94
N ARG A 127 7.67 -8.14 11.57
CA ARG A 127 8.98 -7.58 11.93
C ARG A 127 9.70 -8.44 12.96
N SER A 128 8.99 -8.99 13.94
CA SER A 128 9.58 -9.87 14.95
C SER A 128 10.13 -11.14 14.32
N LEU A 129 9.41 -11.73 13.37
CA LEU A 129 9.85 -12.91 12.63
C LEU A 129 11.03 -12.59 11.71
N LYS A 130 10.97 -11.51 10.91
CA LYS A 130 12.07 -11.12 10.01
C LYS A 130 13.39 -10.82 10.72
N LYS A 131 13.39 -10.58 12.03
CA LYS A 131 14.63 -10.43 12.82
C LYS A 131 15.35 -11.76 13.06
N LEU A 132 14.68 -12.89 12.89
CA LEU A 132 15.27 -14.20 13.09
C LEU A 132 16.22 -14.52 11.93
N ASN A 133 17.43 -14.94 12.27
CA ASN A 133 18.41 -15.43 11.30
C ASN A 133 17.88 -16.72 10.67
N GLY A 134 17.77 -16.76 9.34
CA GLY A 134 17.19 -17.92 8.63
C GLY A 134 15.99 -17.57 7.76
N ILE A 135 15.29 -16.47 8.07
CA ILE A 135 14.05 -16.09 7.42
C ILE A 135 14.30 -15.21 6.19
N LEU A 136 13.88 -15.68 5.02
CA LEU A 136 13.95 -14.93 3.76
C LEU A 136 12.72 -14.03 3.59
N SER A 137 11.54 -14.61 3.80
CA SER A 137 10.28 -13.90 3.66
C SER A 137 9.25 -14.43 4.64
N VAL A 138 8.32 -13.55 5.01
CA VAL A 138 7.23 -13.81 5.94
C VAL A 138 5.98 -13.25 5.31
N ASN A 139 5.02 -14.13 5.02
CA ASN A 139 3.69 -13.74 4.60
C ASN A 139 2.72 -14.01 5.74
N VAL A 140 1.89 -13.03 6.10
CA VAL A 140 0.87 -13.19 7.14
C VAL A 140 -0.42 -12.60 6.60
N ASP A 141 -1.45 -13.42 6.61
CA ASP A 141 -2.82 -13.06 6.28
C ASP A 141 -3.58 -12.72 7.57
N LEU A 142 -4.23 -11.55 7.60
CA LEU A 142 -5.00 -11.09 8.74
C LEU A 142 -6.39 -11.71 8.80
N ASP A 143 -6.99 -11.97 7.65
CA ASP A 143 -8.37 -12.44 7.59
C ASP A 143 -8.45 -13.88 8.06
N SER A 144 -7.47 -14.71 7.63
CA SER A 144 -7.35 -16.10 8.07
C SER A 144 -6.52 -16.29 9.34
N GLY A 145 -5.63 -15.34 9.67
CA GLY A 145 -4.64 -15.49 10.76
C GLY A 145 -3.48 -16.44 10.42
N GLN A 146 -3.37 -16.87 9.17
CA GLN A 146 -2.33 -17.78 8.68
C GLN A 146 -1.02 -17.03 8.41
N ALA A 147 0.09 -17.66 8.76
CA ALA A 147 1.44 -17.16 8.59
C ALA A 147 2.32 -18.20 7.87
N ASP A 148 2.86 -17.82 6.71
CA ASP A 148 3.78 -18.64 5.93
C ASP A 148 5.19 -18.09 6.10
N LEU A 149 6.09 -18.94 6.60
CA LEU A 149 7.50 -18.59 6.79
C LEU A 149 8.32 -19.29 5.70
N ILE A 150 9.07 -18.49 4.95
CA ILE A 150 10.00 -18.97 3.93
C ILE A 150 11.41 -18.89 4.52
N THR A 151 12.03 -20.04 4.71
CA THR A 151 13.34 -20.18 5.35
C THR A 151 14.32 -20.92 4.47
N HIS A 152 15.61 -20.58 4.59
CA HIS A 152 16.70 -21.27 3.88
C HIS A 152 17.40 -22.35 4.73
N ILE A 153 17.23 -22.29 6.05
CA ILE A 153 17.74 -23.25 7.04
C ILE A 153 16.56 -23.60 7.95
N PRO A 154 16.42 -24.87 8.37
CA PRO A 154 15.44 -25.23 9.40
C PRO A 154 15.72 -24.47 10.70
N ILE A 155 14.75 -23.68 11.14
CA ILE A 155 14.78 -22.97 12.42
C ILE A 155 14.03 -23.83 13.44
N GLU A 156 14.52 -23.85 14.67
CA GLU A 156 13.85 -24.53 15.77
C GLU A 156 12.52 -23.84 16.10
N ASP A 157 11.46 -24.65 16.24
CA ASP A 157 10.09 -24.17 16.44
C ASP A 157 9.98 -23.27 17.70
N ASP A 158 10.75 -23.57 18.75
CA ASP A 158 10.77 -22.81 20.01
C ASP A 158 11.23 -21.35 19.84
N ILE A 159 12.19 -21.10 18.95
CA ILE A 159 12.72 -19.76 18.67
C ILE A 159 11.63 -18.90 18.01
N ILE A 160 10.87 -19.49 17.09
CA ILE A 160 9.78 -18.83 16.37
C ILE A 160 8.66 -18.48 17.36
N ILE A 161 8.30 -19.43 18.23
CA ILE A 161 7.28 -19.24 19.27
C ILE A 161 7.70 -18.11 20.21
N GLN A 162 8.94 -18.13 20.70
CA GLN A 162 9.44 -17.12 21.63
C GLN A 162 9.48 -15.72 21.00
N ALA A 163 9.87 -15.61 19.73
CA ALA A 163 9.90 -14.33 19.02
C ALA A 163 8.50 -13.70 18.93
N ILE A 164 7.47 -14.49 18.66
CA ILE A 164 6.09 -14.02 18.58
C ILE A 164 5.49 -13.76 19.96
N GLN A 165 5.77 -14.60 20.95
CA GLN A 165 5.36 -14.37 22.34
C GLN A 165 5.96 -13.07 22.90
N SER A 166 7.22 -12.77 22.58
CA SER A 166 7.86 -11.50 22.96
C SER A 166 7.18 -10.28 22.34
N ALA A 167 6.49 -10.46 21.21
CA ALA A 167 5.68 -9.44 20.56
C ALA A 167 4.24 -9.36 21.10
N GLY A 168 3.87 -10.24 22.04
CA GLY A 168 2.55 -10.26 22.69
C GLY A 168 1.49 -11.08 21.95
N PHE A 169 1.86 -11.95 21.02
CA PHE A 169 0.92 -12.83 20.31
C PHE A 169 1.19 -14.31 20.58
N GLN A 170 0.25 -15.17 20.21
CA GLN A 170 0.41 -16.62 20.30
C GLN A 170 0.55 -17.19 18.89
N ILE A 171 1.41 -18.19 18.70
CA ILE A 171 1.60 -18.85 17.41
C ILE A 171 1.60 -20.37 17.57
N TYR A 172 0.99 -21.09 16.64
CA TYR A 172 1.00 -22.54 16.59
C TYR A 172 1.29 -23.04 15.16
N LYS A 173 1.97 -24.18 15.06
CA LYS A 173 2.32 -24.78 13.77
C LYS A 173 1.11 -25.51 13.19
N ILE A 174 0.85 -25.30 11.90
CA ILE A 174 -0.18 -26.05 11.17
C ILE A 174 0.55 -27.12 10.37
N ILE A 175 0.08 -28.36 10.51
CA ILE A 175 0.58 -29.56 9.80
C ILE A 175 -0.12 -29.68 8.45
#